data_AF-A0A520IEA3-F1
#
_entry.id   AF-A0A520IEA3-F1
#
_cell.length_a   1.000
_cell.length_b   1.000
_cell.length_c   1.000
_cell.angle_alpha   90.00
_cell.angle_beta   90.00
_cell.angle_gamma   90.00
#
_symmetry.space_group_name_H-M   'P 1'
#
loop_
_entity.id
_entity.type
_entity.pdbx_description
1 polymer ?
#
loop_
_entity_poly.entity_id
_entity_poly.type
_entity_poly.pdbx_seq_one_letter_code
_entity_poly.pdbx_strand_id
1 'polypeptide(L)'
;TAESPEELLEHTRMAMYTDRIFAFTPKGELIQLPKGATSIDFAYAVHTDLGDQAVGAKVNGRVVPLSTVIENGDQVQILRSKGQSPQPQWLNVATTGKALAAIRRHLRQKERVEQIALGRTLYDDIVTRLPAQIGTDALSHALKRLKLPDDSSLMVAIARRTLSDAAVMEALMPGSAGADVTHALAPQSSAISIKGLTPGVAYDLATCCHPVPGDRIVGLRRPDAGIEVHAIDCRVLGELAERSENETDWVDVAWGDETEGAVARISVMVKNEPGSLGIVSSIIGGHKANIINLRLDTRDKSFHTNEIDVEVHDVQQLMRLMAGLRAADAVHTVERV
;
A
#
# COMPACT_ATOMS: atom_id res chain seq x y z
N THR A 1 49.97 25.88 15.32
CA THR A 1 49.42 27.24 15.45
C THR A 1 47.92 27.09 15.59
N ALA A 2 47.37 27.46 16.75
CA ALA A 2 45.95 27.24 17.03
C ALA A 2 45.11 28.30 16.29
N GLU A 3 44.24 27.85 15.38
CA GLU A 3 43.25 28.70 14.70
C GLU A 3 42.27 29.26 15.74
N SER A 4 42.00 30.55 15.66
CA SER A 4 41.08 31.22 16.57
C SER A 4 39.64 30.74 16.33
N PRO A 5 38.77 30.67 17.36
CA PRO A 5 37.36 30.30 17.20
C PRO A 5 36.60 31.18 16.19
N GLU A 6 37.06 32.40 15.99
CA GLU A 6 36.52 33.36 15.01
C GLU A 6 36.91 32.98 13.58
N GLU A 7 38.16 32.57 13.33
CA GLU A 7 38.61 32.03 12.03
C GLU A 7 37.88 30.73 11.68
N LEU A 8 37.63 29.84 12.65
CA LEU A 8 36.85 28.61 12.43
C LEU A 8 35.40 28.91 12.06
N LEU A 9 34.77 29.88 12.72
CA LEU A 9 33.42 30.34 12.37
C LEU A 9 33.38 30.99 10.99
N GLU A 10 34.40 31.76 10.63
CA GLU A 10 34.54 32.39 9.31
C GLU A 10 34.79 31.36 8.21
N HIS A 11 35.64 30.35 8.45
CA HIS A 11 35.88 29.23 7.54
C HIS A 11 34.62 28.38 7.35
N THR A 12 33.85 28.15 8.42
CA THR A 12 32.57 27.42 8.35
C THR A 12 31.53 28.24 7.58
N ARG A 13 31.49 29.57 7.77
CA ARG A 13 30.64 30.48 7.00
C ARG A 13 31.04 30.50 5.52
N MET A 14 32.32 30.60 5.21
CA MET A 14 32.85 30.59 3.84
C MET A 14 32.66 29.23 3.14
N ALA A 15 32.77 28.11 3.87
CA ALA A 15 32.44 26.77 3.39
C ALA A 15 30.94 26.62 3.07
N MET A 16 30.05 27.27 3.84
CA MET A 16 28.61 27.34 3.53
C MET A 16 28.29 28.22 2.31
N TYR A 17 29.15 29.18 1.96
CA TYR A 17 28.99 30.04 0.78
C TYR A 17 29.56 29.46 -0.52
N THR A 18 30.39 28.41 -0.47
CA THR A 18 31.11 27.87 -1.64
C THR A 18 30.34 26.83 -2.46
N ASP A 19 29.18 26.36 -1.99
CA ASP A 19 28.34 25.36 -2.66
C ASP A 19 27.05 25.95 -3.26
N ARG A 20 27.08 27.21 -3.70
CA ARG A 20 25.96 27.84 -4.42
C ARG A 20 26.31 28.10 -5.89
N ILE A 21 25.37 27.80 -6.76
CA ILE A 21 25.41 28.08 -8.19
C ILE A 21 24.39 29.16 -8.54
N PHE A 22 24.66 29.89 -9.60
CA PHE A 22 23.79 30.93 -10.14
C PHE A 22 23.35 30.53 -11.54
N ALA A 23 22.04 30.48 -11.75
CA ALA A 23 21.43 30.17 -13.04
C ALA A 23 20.51 31.30 -13.47
N PHE A 24 20.35 31.50 -14.76
CA PHE A 24 19.59 32.60 -15.33
C PHE A 24 18.29 32.11 -15.96
N THR A 25 17.21 32.85 -15.76
CA THR A 25 15.99 32.66 -16.56
C THR A 25 16.22 33.20 -17.98
N PRO A 26 15.34 32.89 -18.97
CA PRO A 26 15.44 33.45 -20.31
C PRO A 26 15.31 34.98 -20.36
N LYS A 27 14.76 35.58 -19.29
CA LYS A 27 14.62 37.04 -19.13
C LYS A 27 15.83 37.68 -18.44
N GLY A 28 16.85 36.90 -18.08
CA GLY A 28 18.06 37.38 -17.41
C GLY A 28 17.93 37.52 -15.88
N GLU A 29 16.83 37.04 -15.28
CA GLU A 29 16.70 37.00 -13.82
C GLU A 29 17.63 35.93 -13.23
N LEU A 30 18.35 36.29 -12.17
CA LEU A 30 19.32 35.42 -11.51
C LEU A 30 18.65 34.62 -10.38
N ILE A 31 18.75 33.29 -10.46
CA ILE A 31 18.23 32.34 -9.49
C ILE A 31 19.41 31.65 -8.82
N GLN A 32 19.45 31.70 -7.49
CA GLN A 32 20.48 31.06 -6.69
C GLN A 32 20.01 29.69 -6.21
N LEU A 33 20.84 28.66 -6.43
CA LEU A 33 20.56 27.26 -6.08
C LEU A 33 21.78 26.64 -5.38
N PRO A 34 21.60 25.58 -4.58
CA PRO A 34 22.73 24.78 -4.12
C PRO A 34 23.36 24.00 -5.28
N LYS A 35 24.65 23.72 -5.18
CA LYS A 35 25.37 22.85 -6.10
C LYS A 35 24.70 21.47 -6.16
N GLY A 36 24.56 20.91 -7.37
CA GLY A 36 23.84 19.65 -7.58
C GLY A 36 22.31 19.81 -7.71
N ALA A 37 21.79 21.03 -7.70
CA ALA A 37 20.39 21.30 -8.04
C ALA A 37 20.11 20.94 -9.50
N THR A 38 18.92 20.41 -9.75
CA THR A 38 18.47 19.96 -11.06
C THR A 38 17.53 20.96 -11.73
N SER A 39 17.18 20.72 -12.99
CA SER A 39 16.21 21.52 -13.73
C SER A 39 14.83 21.57 -13.04
N ILE A 40 14.43 20.50 -12.34
CA ILE A 40 13.19 20.53 -11.52
C ILE A 40 13.33 21.45 -10.31
N ASP A 41 14.51 21.49 -9.66
CA ASP A 41 14.77 22.38 -8.53
C ASP A 41 14.71 23.85 -8.96
N PHE A 42 15.25 24.17 -10.14
CA PHE A 42 15.14 25.50 -10.73
C PHE A 42 13.69 25.89 -11.01
N ALA A 43 12.88 24.98 -11.54
CA ALA A 43 11.46 25.24 -11.79
C ALA A 43 10.73 25.64 -10.49
N TYR A 44 10.92 24.88 -9.40
CA TYR A 44 10.35 25.19 -8.09
C TYR A 44 10.98 26.40 -7.40
N ALA A 45 12.25 26.72 -7.69
CA ALA A 45 12.89 27.94 -7.21
C ALA A 45 12.21 29.18 -7.81
N VAL A 46 11.95 29.17 -9.12
CA VAL A 46 11.23 30.24 -9.83
C VAL A 46 9.78 30.35 -9.35
N HIS A 47 9.00 29.27 -9.45
CA HIS A 47 7.61 29.27 -8.98
C HIS A 47 7.06 27.85 -8.79
N THR A 48 6.25 27.64 -7.75
CA THR A 48 5.64 26.32 -7.49
C THR A 48 4.81 25.82 -8.67
N ASP A 49 3.92 26.65 -9.23
CA ASP A 49 3.10 26.28 -10.40
C ASP A 49 3.94 25.95 -11.64
N LEU A 50 5.11 26.58 -11.79
CA LEU A 50 6.02 26.26 -12.89
C LEU A 50 6.66 24.89 -12.69
N GLY A 51 7.06 24.59 -11.45
CA GLY A 51 7.52 23.26 -11.04
C GLY A 51 6.46 22.18 -11.26
N ASP A 52 5.23 22.41 -10.79
CA ASP A 52 4.13 21.45 -10.90
C ASP A 52 3.79 21.10 -12.35
N GLN A 53 3.93 22.06 -13.27
CA GLN A 53 3.63 21.90 -14.69
C GLN A 53 4.85 21.54 -15.55
N ALA A 54 6.02 21.33 -14.95
CA ALA A 54 7.28 21.12 -15.69
C ALA A 54 7.28 19.77 -16.43
N VAL A 55 7.53 19.79 -17.74
CA VAL A 55 7.65 18.57 -18.57
C VAL A 55 9.07 18.31 -19.04
N GLY A 56 9.91 19.34 -19.05
CA GLY A 56 11.30 19.29 -19.53
C GLY A 56 11.98 20.64 -19.34
N ALA A 57 13.24 20.73 -19.72
CA ALA A 57 13.97 22.00 -19.68
C ALA A 57 14.77 22.21 -20.97
N LYS A 58 15.15 23.46 -21.22
CA LYS A 58 16.24 23.80 -22.12
C LYS A 58 17.33 24.50 -21.34
N VAL A 59 18.55 23.99 -21.45
CA VAL A 59 19.75 24.61 -20.85
C VAL A 59 20.63 25.11 -21.98
N ASN A 60 20.92 26.40 -22.00
CA ASN A 60 21.70 27.08 -23.04
C ASN A 60 21.18 26.76 -24.46
N GLY A 61 19.84 26.74 -24.61
CA GLY A 61 19.15 26.46 -25.88
C GLY A 61 18.96 24.97 -26.23
N ARG A 62 19.60 24.03 -25.53
CA ARG A 62 19.48 22.58 -25.79
C ARG A 62 18.42 21.94 -24.89
N VAL A 63 17.55 21.10 -25.47
CA VAL A 63 16.52 20.36 -24.71
C VAL A 63 17.16 19.27 -23.87
N VAL A 64 16.81 19.22 -22.58
CA VAL A 64 17.35 18.28 -21.59
C VAL A 64 16.24 17.78 -20.65
N PRO A 65 16.41 16.60 -20.02
CA PRO A 65 15.45 16.10 -19.02
C PRO A 65 15.43 16.94 -17.74
N LEU A 66 14.35 16.83 -16.95
CA LEU A 66 14.20 17.56 -15.69
C LEU A 66 15.21 17.18 -14.61
N SER A 67 15.82 16.00 -14.72
CA SER A 67 16.85 15.49 -13.82
C SER A 67 18.24 16.06 -14.11
N THR A 68 18.42 16.84 -15.19
CA THR A 68 19.72 17.43 -15.53
C THR A 68 20.15 18.40 -14.44
N VAL A 69 21.34 18.16 -13.88
CA VAL A 69 22.01 19.04 -12.92
C VAL A 69 22.39 20.34 -13.62
N ILE A 70 22.14 21.46 -12.95
CA ILE A 70 22.44 22.80 -13.44
C ILE A 70 23.85 23.19 -13.04
N GLU A 71 24.58 23.80 -13.97
CA GLU A 71 25.91 24.34 -13.75
C GLU A 71 25.86 25.85 -13.52
N ASN A 72 26.94 26.39 -12.95
CA ASN A 72 27.03 27.82 -12.66
C ASN A 72 27.13 28.62 -13.97
N GLY A 73 26.23 29.59 -14.15
CA GLY A 73 26.15 30.44 -15.35
C GLY A 73 25.13 29.97 -16.39
N ASP A 74 24.49 28.82 -16.19
CA ASP A 74 23.52 28.27 -17.14
C ASP A 74 22.29 29.16 -17.31
N GLN A 75 21.84 29.34 -18.56
CA GLN A 75 20.52 29.86 -18.86
C GLN A 75 19.53 28.69 -18.96
N VAL A 76 18.54 28.66 -18.07
CA VAL A 76 17.55 27.58 -17.94
C VAL A 76 16.16 28.07 -18.32
N GLN A 77 15.53 27.39 -19.28
CA GLN A 77 14.14 27.59 -19.68
C GLN A 77 13.32 26.34 -19.35
N ILE A 78 12.32 26.45 -18.48
CA ILE A 78 11.42 25.33 -18.18
C ILE A 78 10.34 25.22 -19.25
N LEU A 79 10.15 24.01 -19.77
CA LEU A 79 9.05 23.65 -20.65
C LEU A 79 7.89 23.19 -19.78
N ARG A 80 6.70 23.75 -19.98
CA ARG A 80 5.52 23.47 -19.15
C ARG A 80 4.32 22.96 -19.95
N SER A 81 3.48 22.14 -19.33
CA SER A 81 2.20 21.68 -19.88
C SER A 81 1.10 21.76 -18.82
N LYS A 82 -0.11 22.16 -19.23
CA LYS A 82 -1.27 22.28 -18.31
C LYS A 82 -1.75 20.93 -17.77
N GLY A 83 -1.51 19.84 -18.49
CA GLY A 83 -1.88 18.48 -18.07
C GLY A 83 -0.84 17.79 -17.19
N GLN A 84 0.32 18.42 -17.00
CA GLN A 84 1.39 17.87 -16.17
C GLN A 84 1.13 18.18 -14.70
N SER A 85 1.41 17.19 -13.85
CA SER A 85 1.40 17.32 -12.40
C SER A 85 2.61 16.58 -11.81
N PRO A 86 3.02 16.92 -10.56
CA PRO A 86 4.08 16.21 -9.87
C PRO A 86 3.86 14.70 -9.80
N GLN A 87 4.92 13.93 -10.07
CA GLN A 87 4.91 12.48 -10.04
C GLN A 87 5.80 11.95 -8.90
N PRO A 88 5.51 10.77 -8.33
CA PRO A 88 6.33 10.19 -7.26
C PRO A 88 7.82 10.10 -7.60
N GLN A 89 8.14 9.78 -8.86
CA GLN A 89 9.52 9.67 -9.36
C GLN A 89 10.32 10.98 -9.23
N TRP A 90 9.64 12.13 -9.16
CA TRP A 90 10.30 13.43 -9.01
C TRP A 90 11.01 13.57 -7.66
N LEU A 91 10.59 12.81 -6.63
CA LEU A 91 11.26 12.77 -5.33
C LEU A 91 12.69 12.22 -5.41
N ASN A 92 13.00 11.44 -6.46
CA ASN A 92 14.33 10.85 -6.65
C ASN A 92 15.30 11.81 -7.35
N VAL A 93 14.79 12.86 -8.00
CA VAL A 93 15.59 13.78 -8.82
C VAL A 93 15.62 15.20 -8.26
N ALA A 94 14.63 15.58 -7.45
CA ALA A 94 14.63 16.87 -6.77
C ALA A 94 15.60 16.85 -5.58
N THR A 95 16.56 17.77 -5.57
CA THR A 95 17.59 17.84 -4.53
C THR A 95 17.20 18.85 -3.44
N THR A 96 16.50 19.93 -3.80
CA THR A 96 16.23 21.04 -2.88
C THR A 96 15.05 20.77 -1.95
N GLY A 97 15.17 21.24 -0.70
CA GLY A 97 14.08 21.11 0.29
C GLY A 97 12.77 21.78 -0.16
N LYS A 98 12.85 22.91 -0.89
CA LYS A 98 11.68 23.61 -1.43
C LYS A 98 10.94 22.74 -2.45
N ALA A 99 11.67 22.18 -3.43
CA ALA A 99 11.08 21.31 -4.45
C ALA A 99 10.49 20.04 -3.81
N LEU A 100 11.25 19.36 -2.95
CA LEU A 100 10.80 18.16 -2.25
C LEU A 100 9.54 18.41 -1.41
N ALA A 101 9.49 19.54 -0.68
CA ALA A 101 8.31 19.90 0.12
C ALA A 101 7.08 20.16 -0.77
N ALA A 102 7.24 20.87 -1.88
CA ALA A 102 6.18 21.15 -2.83
C ALA A 102 5.64 19.87 -3.50
N ILE A 103 6.53 19.01 -4.00
CA ILE A 103 6.18 17.73 -4.62
C ILE A 103 5.43 16.84 -3.62
N ARG A 104 5.98 16.65 -2.41
CA ARG A 104 5.32 15.83 -1.37
C ARG A 104 3.94 16.40 -0.99
N ARG A 105 3.81 17.72 -0.90
CA ARG A 105 2.52 18.37 -0.61
C ARG A 105 1.51 18.06 -1.70
N HIS A 106 1.90 18.21 -2.97
CA HIS A 106 1.02 17.92 -4.10
C HIS A 106 0.59 16.45 -4.12
N LEU A 107 1.53 15.51 -3.96
CA LEU A 107 1.24 14.08 -3.94
C LEU A 107 0.29 13.70 -2.81
N ARG A 108 0.53 14.19 -1.58
CA ARG A 108 -0.39 13.97 -0.45
C ARG A 108 -1.77 14.55 -0.69
N GLN A 109 -1.87 15.72 -1.32
CA GLN A 109 -3.15 16.33 -1.63
C GLN A 109 -3.92 15.50 -2.66
N LYS A 110 -3.25 15.03 -3.71
CA LYS A 110 -3.83 14.14 -4.72
C LYS A 110 -4.31 12.83 -4.11
N GLU A 111 -3.46 12.16 -3.34
CA GLU A 111 -3.78 10.92 -2.63
C GLU A 111 -4.99 11.11 -1.69
N ARG A 112 -5.03 12.24 -0.96
CA ARG A 112 -6.17 12.57 -0.08
C ARG A 112 -7.47 12.72 -0.87
N VAL A 113 -7.46 13.38 -2.04
CA VAL A 113 -8.65 13.54 -2.88
C VAL A 113 -9.15 12.17 -3.37
N GLU A 114 -8.24 11.32 -3.84
CA GLU A 114 -8.58 9.95 -4.29
C GLU A 114 -9.12 9.09 -3.13
N GLN A 115 -8.52 9.19 -1.95
CA GLN A 115 -8.98 8.48 -0.74
C GLN A 115 -10.36 8.96 -0.27
N ILE A 116 -10.64 10.26 -0.33
CA ILE A 116 -11.98 10.78 0.01
C ILE A 116 -13.02 10.22 -0.97
N ALA A 117 -12.72 10.20 -2.27
CA ALA A 117 -13.64 9.67 -3.28
C ALA A 117 -13.92 8.18 -3.09
N LEU A 118 -12.88 7.35 -2.90
CA LEU A 118 -13.02 5.93 -2.62
C LEU A 118 -13.78 5.68 -1.31
N GLY A 119 -13.41 6.42 -0.26
CA GLY A 119 -14.06 6.33 1.05
C GLY A 119 -15.54 6.65 0.98
N ARG A 120 -15.94 7.61 0.12
CA ARG A 120 -17.33 7.94 -0.12
C ARG A 120 -18.10 6.77 -0.75
N THR A 121 -17.54 6.13 -1.76
CA THR A 121 -18.15 4.94 -2.37
C THR A 121 -18.34 3.81 -1.36
N LEU A 122 -17.33 3.55 -0.52
CA LEU A 122 -17.39 2.51 0.52
C LEU A 122 -18.38 2.89 1.64
N TYR A 123 -18.42 4.16 2.03
CA TYR A 123 -19.39 4.66 3.00
C TYR A 123 -20.83 4.48 2.51
N ASP A 124 -21.10 4.84 1.24
CA ASP A 124 -22.43 4.69 0.66
C ASP A 124 -22.86 3.20 0.68
N ASP A 125 -21.94 2.27 0.36
CA ASP A 125 -22.16 0.83 0.49
C ASP A 125 -22.46 0.39 1.94
N ILE A 126 -21.67 0.84 2.92
CA ILE A 126 -21.91 0.58 4.35
C ILE A 126 -23.30 1.05 4.78
N VAL A 127 -23.73 2.24 4.34
CA VAL A 127 -25.04 2.80 4.68
C VAL A 127 -26.18 1.95 4.11
N THR A 128 -26.03 1.34 2.93
CA THR A 128 -27.06 0.45 2.38
C THR A 128 -27.29 -0.82 3.19
N ARG A 129 -26.29 -1.23 3.98
CA ARG A 129 -26.33 -2.41 4.85
C ARG A 129 -26.92 -2.12 6.24
N LEU A 130 -27.21 -0.86 6.56
CA LEU A 130 -27.83 -0.50 7.84
C LEU A 130 -29.30 -0.95 7.90
N PRO A 131 -29.80 -1.35 9.08
CA PRO A 131 -31.16 -1.88 9.24
C PRO A 131 -32.25 -0.82 9.00
N ALA A 132 -31.91 0.47 9.02
CA ALA A 132 -32.82 1.56 8.69
C ALA A 132 -32.07 2.74 8.05
N GLN A 133 -32.82 3.64 7.42
CA GLN A 133 -32.24 4.87 6.86
C GLN A 133 -31.64 5.74 7.96
N ILE A 134 -30.46 6.32 7.68
CA ILE A 134 -29.80 7.23 8.60
C ILE A 134 -30.52 8.59 8.66
N GLY A 135 -30.65 9.13 9.88
CA GLY A 135 -31.16 10.48 10.08
C GLY A 135 -30.15 11.55 9.63
N THR A 136 -30.62 12.78 9.42
CA THR A 136 -29.78 13.91 8.96
C THR A 136 -28.59 14.20 9.87
N ASP A 137 -28.72 13.94 11.17
CA ASP A 137 -27.69 14.20 12.17
C ASP A 137 -26.79 12.99 12.46
N ALA A 138 -27.09 11.82 11.87
CA ALA A 138 -26.40 10.56 12.17
C ALA A 138 -24.88 10.65 11.90
N LEU A 139 -24.50 11.25 10.77
CA LEU A 139 -23.11 11.47 10.39
C LEU A 139 -22.39 12.37 11.41
N SER A 140 -23.01 13.48 11.81
CA SER A 140 -22.47 14.41 12.80
C SER A 140 -22.23 13.75 14.16
N HIS A 141 -23.14 12.86 14.58
CA HIS A 141 -22.97 12.10 15.81
C HIS A 141 -21.90 11.00 15.67
N ALA A 142 -21.82 10.33 14.52
CA ALA A 142 -20.80 9.33 14.23
C ALA A 142 -19.39 9.92 14.31
N LEU A 143 -19.16 11.10 13.71
CA LEU A 143 -17.88 11.80 13.78
C LEU A 143 -17.45 12.08 15.23
N LYS A 144 -18.39 12.49 16.10
CA LYS A 144 -18.10 12.71 17.53
C LYS A 144 -17.72 11.41 18.25
N ARG A 145 -18.41 10.30 17.98
CA ARG A 145 -18.11 8.99 18.58
C ARG A 145 -16.75 8.46 18.14
N LEU A 146 -16.46 8.58 16.84
CA LEU A 146 -15.20 8.15 16.24
C LEU A 146 -14.04 9.12 16.51
N LYS A 147 -14.32 10.27 17.13
CA LYS A 147 -13.35 11.35 17.41
C LYS A 147 -12.66 11.85 16.14
N LEU A 148 -13.42 11.95 15.05
CA LEU A 148 -12.97 12.46 13.77
C LEU A 148 -13.40 13.92 13.59
N PRO A 149 -12.57 14.77 12.99
CA PRO A 149 -12.84 16.20 12.88
C PRO A 149 -13.93 16.52 11.85
N ASP A 150 -14.01 15.76 10.76
CA ASP A 150 -14.88 16.04 9.62
C ASP A 150 -15.18 14.78 8.79
N ASP A 151 -16.17 14.91 7.89
CA ASP A 151 -16.59 13.87 6.94
C ASP A 151 -15.44 13.38 6.07
N SER A 152 -14.59 14.29 5.57
CA SER A 152 -13.43 13.91 4.74
C SER A 152 -12.47 12.98 5.49
N SER A 153 -12.30 13.16 6.79
CA SER A 153 -11.44 12.35 7.64
C SER A 153 -12.06 10.98 7.92
N LEU A 154 -13.40 10.88 7.99
CA LEU A 154 -14.10 9.61 8.00
C LEU A 154 -13.90 8.85 6.68
N MET A 155 -14.09 9.51 5.54
CA MET A 155 -13.90 8.87 4.23
C MET A 155 -12.46 8.36 4.07
N VAL A 156 -11.46 9.16 4.45
CA VAL A 156 -10.06 8.73 4.44
C VAL A 156 -9.82 7.52 5.36
N ALA A 157 -10.43 7.51 6.56
CA ALA A 157 -10.31 6.40 7.50
C ALA A 157 -10.95 5.10 7.00
N ILE A 158 -12.07 5.20 6.28
CA ILE A 158 -12.73 4.07 5.60
C ILE A 158 -11.87 3.58 4.44
N ALA A 159 -11.40 4.47 3.56
CA ALA A 159 -10.58 4.12 2.40
C ALA A 159 -9.26 3.43 2.79
N ARG A 160 -8.67 3.84 3.92
CA ARG A 160 -7.44 3.23 4.47
C ARG A 160 -7.70 1.96 5.30
N ARG A 161 -8.97 1.55 5.46
CA ARG A 161 -9.39 0.44 6.34
C ARG A 161 -8.91 0.57 7.79
N THR A 162 -8.68 1.80 8.26
CA THR A 162 -8.38 2.06 9.68
C THR A 162 -9.64 1.97 10.54
N LEU A 163 -10.81 2.13 9.93
CA LEU A 163 -12.11 1.82 10.52
C LEU A 163 -12.74 0.66 9.76
N SER A 164 -13.27 -0.31 10.50
CA SER A 164 -14.06 -1.40 9.94
C SER A 164 -15.48 -0.93 9.66
N ASP A 165 -16.16 -1.62 8.74
CA ASP A 165 -17.56 -1.35 8.42
C ASP A 165 -18.43 -1.41 9.68
N ALA A 166 -18.23 -2.41 10.54
CA ALA A 166 -18.96 -2.54 11.80
C ALA A 166 -18.76 -1.32 12.73
N ALA A 167 -17.55 -0.77 12.82
CA ALA A 167 -17.27 0.42 13.62
C ALA A 167 -17.97 1.66 13.03
N VAL A 168 -18.04 1.77 11.71
CA VAL A 168 -18.77 2.84 11.02
C VAL A 168 -20.28 2.70 11.21
N MET A 169 -20.82 1.49 11.04
CA MET A 169 -22.24 1.20 11.27
C MET A 169 -22.65 1.51 12.70
N GLU A 170 -21.89 1.03 13.69
CA GLU A 170 -22.15 1.30 15.11
C GLU A 170 -22.07 2.79 15.45
N ALA A 171 -21.14 3.53 14.82
CA ALA A 171 -21.04 4.97 15.01
C ALA A 171 -22.24 5.73 14.43
N LEU A 172 -22.71 5.32 13.25
CA LEU A 172 -23.87 5.90 12.54
C LEU A 172 -25.19 5.56 13.24
N MET A 173 -25.34 4.31 13.66
CA MET A 173 -26.55 3.77 14.27
C MET A 173 -26.16 2.78 15.36
N PRO A 174 -26.05 3.22 16.62
CA PRO A 174 -25.70 2.33 17.72
C PRO A 174 -26.64 1.13 17.83
N GLY A 175 -26.09 -0.07 17.99
CA GLY A 175 -26.83 -1.34 17.98
C GLY A 175 -27.11 -1.90 16.58
N SER A 176 -26.77 -1.19 15.50
CA SER A 176 -26.87 -1.72 14.13
C SER A 176 -25.79 -2.73 13.80
N ALA A 177 -24.65 -2.70 14.50
CA ALA A 177 -23.61 -3.71 14.36
C ALA A 177 -24.02 -5.08 14.96
N GLY A 178 -25.17 -5.15 15.66
CA GLY A 178 -25.67 -6.36 16.32
C GLY A 178 -27.15 -6.72 16.05
N ALA A 179 -27.84 -6.00 15.15
CA ALA A 179 -29.21 -6.32 14.76
C ALA A 179 -29.22 -7.07 13.43
N ASP A 180 -29.16 -8.40 13.50
CA ASP A 180 -29.52 -9.36 12.44
C ASP A 180 -29.29 -8.89 10.99
N VAL A 181 -28.02 -8.69 10.63
CA VAL A 181 -27.56 -8.83 9.23
C VAL A 181 -27.21 -10.30 8.97
N THR A 182 -28.17 -11.17 9.21
CA THR A 182 -28.19 -12.54 8.68
C THR A 182 -28.71 -12.52 7.24
N HIS A 183 -28.02 -11.80 6.34
CA HIS A 183 -28.04 -12.04 4.88
C HIS A 183 -27.04 -11.12 4.14
N ALA A 184 -25.76 -11.17 4.52
CA ALA A 184 -24.62 -10.86 3.65
C ALA A 184 -23.36 -11.43 4.30
N LEU A 185 -22.66 -12.32 3.57
CA LEU A 185 -21.34 -12.91 3.82
C LEU A 185 -20.74 -12.66 5.22
N ALA A 186 -20.69 -13.72 6.03
CA ALA A 186 -20.07 -13.72 7.35
C ALA A 186 -18.69 -13.05 7.35
N PRO A 187 -18.47 -11.96 8.10
CA PRO A 187 -17.15 -11.64 8.58
C PRO A 187 -16.84 -12.63 9.69
N GLN A 188 -15.86 -13.51 9.43
CA GLN A 188 -15.15 -14.39 10.38
C GLN A 188 -15.71 -14.41 11.82
N SER A 189 -16.54 -15.41 12.13
CA SER A 189 -17.18 -15.56 13.46
C SER A 189 -16.50 -16.56 14.39
N SER A 190 -15.22 -16.88 14.18
CA SER A 190 -14.41 -17.51 15.23
C SER A 190 -12.98 -16.97 15.19
N ALA A 191 -12.46 -16.61 16.38
CA ALA A 191 -11.02 -16.43 16.52
C ALA A 191 -10.36 -17.74 16.10
N ILE A 192 -9.39 -17.66 15.20
CA ILE A 192 -8.58 -18.82 14.83
C ILE A 192 -8.08 -19.45 16.13
N SER A 193 -8.32 -20.74 16.31
CA SER A 193 -7.94 -21.45 17.53
C SER A 193 -6.83 -22.42 17.19
N ILE A 194 -5.81 -22.46 18.04
CA ILE A 194 -4.66 -23.34 17.87
C ILE A 194 -4.46 -24.15 19.14
N LYS A 195 -4.53 -25.48 18.98
CA LYS A 195 -4.20 -26.48 19.98
C LYS A 195 -2.68 -26.66 20.06
N GLY A 196 -2.19 -27.05 21.24
CA GLY A 196 -0.76 -27.24 21.49
C GLY A 196 -0.05 -26.03 22.09
N LEU A 197 -0.72 -24.86 22.14
CA LEU A 197 -0.20 -23.67 22.80
C LEU A 197 -0.69 -23.55 24.24
N THR A 198 0.15 -23.01 25.12
CA THR A 198 -0.27 -22.65 26.48
C THR A 198 -1.31 -21.52 26.40
N PRO A 199 -2.43 -21.60 27.14
CA PRO A 199 -3.45 -20.54 27.13
C PRO A 199 -2.85 -19.17 27.42
N GLY A 200 -3.18 -18.18 26.60
CA GLY A 200 -2.67 -16.80 26.72
C GLY A 200 -1.35 -16.53 25.97
N VAL A 201 -0.74 -17.52 25.32
CA VAL A 201 0.38 -17.30 24.40
C VAL A 201 -0.13 -16.78 23.05
N ALA A 202 0.33 -15.60 22.66
CA ALA A 202 0.03 -15.03 21.35
C ALA A 202 0.77 -15.77 20.23
N TYR A 203 0.13 -15.86 19.08
CA TYR A 203 0.68 -16.46 17.87
C TYR A 203 0.24 -15.64 16.65
N ASP A 204 1.00 -15.74 15.57
CA ASP A 204 0.70 -15.14 14.28
C ASP A 204 0.74 -16.22 13.18
N LEU A 205 -0.13 -16.13 12.18
CA LEU A 205 -0.04 -16.99 11.00
C LEU A 205 1.01 -16.44 10.02
N ALA A 206 1.82 -17.33 9.48
CA ALA A 206 2.91 -16.96 8.58
C ALA A 206 2.39 -16.38 7.26
N THR A 207 2.98 -15.26 6.85
CA THR A 207 2.67 -14.57 5.58
C THR A 207 3.37 -15.18 4.36
N CYS A 208 4.26 -16.15 4.57
CA CYS A 208 4.97 -16.81 3.47
C CYS A 208 4.21 -17.99 2.86
N CYS A 209 3.39 -18.71 3.65
CA CYS A 209 2.61 -19.87 3.18
C CYS A 209 1.10 -19.76 3.41
N HIS A 210 0.65 -18.71 4.12
CA HIS A 210 -0.76 -18.43 4.40
C HIS A 210 -1.53 -19.69 4.83
N PRO A 211 -1.22 -20.27 6.00
CA PRO A 211 -1.81 -21.53 6.43
C PRO A 211 -3.34 -21.40 6.59
N VAL A 212 -4.06 -22.43 6.13
CA VAL A 212 -5.52 -22.48 6.08
C VAL A 212 -6.01 -23.65 6.95
N PRO A 213 -7.16 -23.53 7.64
CA PRO A 213 -7.76 -24.64 8.38
C PRO A 213 -7.82 -25.93 7.56
N GLY A 214 -7.27 -27.00 8.14
CA GLY A 214 -7.10 -28.30 7.48
C GLY A 214 -5.70 -28.56 6.94
N ASP A 215 -4.84 -27.53 6.82
CA ASP A 215 -3.41 -27.75 6.62
C ASP A 215 -2.79 -28.44 7.83
N ARG A 216 -1.77 -29.25 7.59
CA ARG A 216 -0.86 -29.66 8.66
C ARG A 216 0.02 -28.47 8.99
N ILE A 217 -0.02 -28.02 10.24
CA ILE A 217 0.70 -26.82 10.69
C ILE A 217 1.79 -27.16 11.72
N VAL A 218 2.76 -26.26 11.84
CA VAL A 218 3.82 -26.30 12.84
C VAL A 218 4.08 -24.88 13.35
N GLY A 219 4.35 -24.74 14.65
CA GLY A 219 4.69 -23.48 15.28
C GLY A 219 6.20 -23.32 15.36
N LEU A 220 6.68 -22.11 15.14
CA LEU A 220 8.06 -21.72 15.32
C LEU A 220 8.16 -20.62 16.37
N ARG A 221 8.80 -20.92 17.49
CA ARG A 221 9.07 -19.93 18.54
C ARG A 221 10.40 -19.25 18.27
N ARG A 222 10.40 -17.92 18.17
CA ARG A 222 11.61 -17.10 18.10
C ARG A 222 11.98 -16.55 19.49
N PRO A 223 13.27 -16.35 19.82
CA PRO A 223 13.70 -15.89 21.14
C PRO A 223 13.07 -14.56 21.60
N ASP A 224 12.74 -13.68 20.65
CA ASP A 224 12.24 -12.31 20.90
C ASP A 224 10.84 -12.02 20.31
N ALA A 225 10.11 -13.03 19.83
CA ALA A 225 8.79 -12.86 19.20
C ALA A 225 7.77 -13.94 19.63
N GLY A 226 6.49 -13.72 19.29
CA GLY A 226 5.43 -14.72 19.45
C GLY A 226 5.67 -15.99 18.61
N ILE A 227 4.76 -16.96 18.72
CA ILE A 227 4.84 -18.20 17.93
C ILE A 227 4.32 -17.91 16.53
N GLU A 228 5.14 -18.14 15.52
CA GLU A 228 4.73 -18.01 14.12
C GLU A 228 4.30 -19.38 13.59
N VAL A 229 3.09 -19.48 13.05
CA VAL A 229 2.50 -20.75 12.62
C VAL A 229 2.58 -20.87 11.10
N HIS A 230 3.18 -21.96 10.65
CA HIS A 230 3.41 -22.25 9.23
C HIS A 230 2.71 -23.54 8.82
N ALA A 231 2.38 -23.67 7.53
CA ALA A 231 2.09 -24.97 6.94
C ALA A 231 3.35 -25.83 6.91
N ILE A 232 3.23 -27.13 7.17
CA ILE A 232 4.38 -28.05 7.34
C ILE A 232 5.24 -28.19 6.08
N ASP A 233 4.67 -27.90 4.91
CA ASP A 233 5.32 -27.95 3.60
C ASP A 233 5.83 -26.56 3.14
N CYS A 234 5.83 -25.57 4.02
CA CYS A 234 6.34 -24.24 3.70
C CYS A 234 7.84 -24.30 3.36
N ARG A 235 8.21 -23.75 2.19
CA ARG A 235 9.59 -23.74 1.69
C ARG A 235 10.58 -23.05 2.65
N VAL A 236 10.13 -22.00 3.34
CA VAL A 236 10.95 -21.25 4.30
C VAL A 236 11.34 -22.10 5.50
N LEU A 237 10.52 -23.08 5.88
CA LEU A 237 10.85 -23.99 6.98
C LEU A 237 12.06 -24.86 6.68
N GLY A 238 12.27 -25.25 5.41
CA GLY A 238 13.45 -26.02 5.01
C GLY A 238 14.74 -25.26 5.25
N GLU A 239 14.79 -23.97 4.87
CA GLU A 239 15.94 -23.10 5.10
C GLU A 239 16.20 -22.83 6.59
N LEU A 240 15.15 -22.85 7.41
CA LEU A 240 15.26 -22.63 8.85
C LEU A 240 15.64 -23.91 9.61
N ALA A 241 15.23 -25.08 9.13
CA ALA A 241 15.58 -26.37 9.71
C ALA A 241 17.08 -26.71 9.58
N GLU A 242 17.78 -26.11 8.61
CA GLU A 242 19.24 -26.24 8.45
C GLU A 242 20.05 -25.38 9.44
N ARG A 243 19.40 -24.51 10.21
CA ARG A 243 20.04 -23.69 11.24
C ARG A 243 20.20 -24.49 12.54
N SER A 244 21.17 -24.09 13.37
CA SER A 244 21.51 -24.78 14.62
C SER A 244 20.28 -25.01 15.52
N GLU A 245 20.19 -26.20 16.14
CA GLU A 245 19.11 -26.59 17.08
C GLU A 245 18.89 -25.57 18.22
N ASN A 246 19.91 -24.78 18.54
CA ASN A 246 19.86 -23.74 19.58
C ASN A 246 19.13 -22.45 19.16
N GLU A 247 18.78 -22.27 17.89
CA GLU A 247 18.15 -21.03 17.37
C GLU A 247 16.67 -21.20 16.98
N THR A 248 16.17 -22.44 16.93
CA THR A 248 14.87 -22.76 16.33
C THR A 248 14.07 -23.69 17.25
N ASP A 249 13.17 -23.14 18.06
CA ASP A 249 12.28 -23.91 18.94
C ASP A 249 10.98 -24.25 18.20
N TRP A 250 10.79 -25.54 17.91
CA TRP A 250 9.65 -26.07 17.17
C TRP A 250 8.53 -26.46 18.13
N VAL A 251 7.31 -26.02 17.81
CA VAL A 251 6.11 -26.27 18.62
C VAL A 251 5.12 -27.08 17.79
N ASP A 252 4.77 -28.27 18.28
CA ASP A 252 3.70 -29.06 17.68
C ASP A 252 2.35 -28.38 17.96
N VAL A 253 1.64 -28.04 16.89
CA VAL A 253 0.39 -27.30 16.95
C VAL A 253 -0.62 -27.88 15.97
N ALA A 254 -1.90 -27.72 16.29
CA ALA A 254 -2.99 -28.16 15.42
C ALA A 254 -4.11 -27.13 15.44
N TRP A 255 -4.93 -27.13 14.39
CA TRP A 255 -6.13 -26.30 14.35
C TRP A 255 -7.12 -26.70 15.46
N GLY A 256 -7.81 -25.72 16.03
CA GLY A 256 -8.94 -25.94 16.94
C GLY A 256 -10.16 -26.47 16.20
N ASP A 257 -11.05 -27.16 16.92
CA ASP A 257 -12.18 -27.90 16.31
C ASP A 257 -13.23 -26.99 15.63
N GLU A 258 -13.31 -25.72 16.03
CA GLU A 258 -14.26 -24.72 15.50
C GLU A 258 -13.57 -23.62 14.68
N THR A 259 -12.38 -23.92 14.14
CA THR A 259 -11.60 -22.95 13.38
C THR A 259 -12.00 -23.01 11.91
N GLU A 260 -12.62 -21.94 11.44
CA GLU A 260 -13.11 -21.81 10.06
C GLU A 260 -12.67 -20.44 9.51
N GLY A 261 -12.35 -20.39 8.22
CA GLY A 261 -12.04 -19.14 7.54
C GLY A 261 -10.57 -18.71 7.69
N ALA A 262 -9.88 -18.62 6.56
CA ALA A 262 -8.55 -18.02 6.45
C ALA A 262 -8.35 -17.39 5.07
N VAL A 263 -7.36 -16.49 5.00
CA VAL A 263 -6.91 -15.91 3.72
C VAL A 263 -5.83 -16.81 3.15
N ALA A 264 -6.05 -17.33 1.94
CA ALA A 264 -5.06 -18.05 1.16
C ALA A 264 -4.57 -17.18 0.00
N ARG A 265 -3.28 -17.27 -0.34
CA ARG A 265 -2.73 -16.63 -1.53
C ARG A 265 -2.55 -17.63 -2.66
N ILE A 266 -3.06 -17.28 -3.84
CA ILE A 266 -2.86 -18.04 -5.07
C ILE A 266 -2.20 -17.17 -6.14
N SER A 267 -1.31 -17.76 -6.92
CA SER A 267 -0.75 -17.16 -8.13
C SER A 267 -1.44 -17.79 -9.35
N VAL A 268 -2.09 -16.96 -10.16
CA VAL A 268 -2.89 -17.39 -11.32
C VAL A 268 -2.34 -16.74 -12.59
N MET A 269 -1.80 -17.55 -13.50
CA MET A 269 -1.42 -17.12 -14.84
C MET A 269 -2.59 -17.33 -15.80
N VAL A 270 -2.99 -16.27 -16.50
CA VAL A 270 -4.13 -16.29 -17.41
C VAL A 270 -3.79 -15.67 -18.77
N LYS A 271 -4.56 -16.03 -19.81
CA LYS A 271 -4.43 -15.43 -21.14
C LYS A 271 -4.67 -13.92 -21.08
N ASN A 272 -3.87 -13.12 -21.80
CA ASN A 272 -4.01 -11.66 -21.86
C ASN A 272 -5.04 -11.25 -22.93
N GLU A 273 -6.27 -11.70 -22.74
CA GLU A 273 -7.40 -11.42 -23.63
C GLU A 273 -8.58 -10.83 -22.83
N PRO A 274 -9.41 -9.96 -23.45
CA PRO A 274 -10.60 -9.41 -22.79
C PRO A 274 -11.50 -10.50 -22.21
N GLY A 275 -11.87 -10.36 -20.93
CA GLY A 275 -12.74 -11.29 -20.23
C GLY A 275 -12.03 -12.40 -19.43
N SER A 276 -10.73 -12.62 -19.63
CA SER A 276 -9.97 -13.70 -18.95
C SER A 276 -10.02 -13.57 -17.42
N LEU A 277 -9.83 -12.36 -16.90
CA LEU A 277 -9.94 -12.11 -15.46
C LEU A 277 -11.38 -12.23 -14.95
N GLY A 278 -12.37 -11.89 -15.78
CA GLY A 278 -13.78 -12.05 -15.45
C GLY A 278 -14.13 -13.52 -15.21
N ILE A 279 -13.59 -14.43 -16.02
CA ILE A 279 -13.75 -15.88 -15.83
C ILE A 279 -13.17 -16.31 -14.48
N VAL A 280 -11.95 -15.86 -14.13
CA VAL A 280 -11.33 -16.14 -12.82
C VAL A 280 -12.22 -15.67 -11.68
N SER A 281 -12.69 -14.41 -11.71
CA SER A 281 -13.56 -13.85 -10.69
C SER A 281 -14.88 -14.62 -10.56
N SER A 282 -15.49 -15.02 -11.69
CA SER A 282 -16.72 -15.82 -11.68
C SER A 282 -16.51 -17.20 -11.06
N ILE A 283 -15.39 -17.85 -11.31
CA ILE A 283 -15.05 -19.14 -10.70
C ILE A 283 -14.87 -18.98 -9.19
N ILE A 284 -14.09 -17.99 -8.75
CA ILE A 284 -13.87 -17.71 -7.33
C ILE A 284 -15.22 -17.48 -6.61
N GLY A 285 -16.08 -16.63 -7.19
CA GLY A 285 -17.42 -16.36 -6.65
C GLY A 285 -18.33 -17.59 -6.67
N GLY A 286 -18.27 -18.43 -7.70
CA GLY A 286 -19.03 -19.68 -7.80
C GLY A 286 -18.66 -20.70 -6.71
N HIS A 287 -17.42 -20.67 -6.24
CA HIS A 287 -16.95 -21.43 -5.08
C HIS A 287 -17.27 -20.78 -3.74
N LYS A 288 -18.02 -19.68 -3.72
CA LYS A 288 -18.34 -18.88 -2.53
C LYS A 288 -17.10 -18.40 -1.76
N ALA A 289 -16.01 -18.15 -2.47
CA ALA A 289 -14.81 -17.53 -1.92
C ALA A 289 -14.83 -16.02 -2.22
N ASN A 290 -14.27 -15.23 -1.31
CA ASN A 290 -14.19 -13.78 -1.46
C ASN A 290 -12.78 -13.37 -1.92
N ILE A 291 -12.66 -12.31 -2.73
CA ILE A 291 -11.36 -11.76 -3.14
C ILE A 291 -11.02 -10.60 -2.21
N ILE A 292 -10.00 -10.77 -1.39
CA ILE A 292 -9.55 -9.75 -0.44
C ILE A 292 -8.62 -8.74 -1.12
N ASN A 293 -7.73 -9.25 -1.98
CA ASN A 293 -6.75 -8.47 -2.69
C ASN A 293 -6.40 -9.16 -4.01
N LEU A 294 -6.07 -8.35 -5.01
CA LEU A 294 -5.66 -8.81 -6.33
C LEU A 294 -4.57 -7.88 -6.83
N ARG A 295 -3.41 -8.45 -7.14
CA ARG A 295 -2.26 -7.74 -7.68
C ARG A 295 -1.83 -8.39 -8.98
N LEU A 296 -1.71 -7.58 -10.04
CA LEU A 296 -1.03 -8.01 -11.26
C LEU A 296 0.48 -7.92 -11.01
N ASP A 297 1.16 -9.05 -11.17
CA ASP A 297 2.61 -9.15 -10.93
C ASP A 297 3.38 -8.98 -12.25
N THR A 298 3.13 -9.86 -13.22
CA THR A 298 3.77 -9.82 -14.54
C THR A 298 2.74 -9.81 -15.66
N ARG A 299 3.08 -9.17 -16.78
CA ARG A 299 2.25 -9.13 -17.99
C ARG A 299 3.11 -9.11 -19.23
N ASP A 300 2.85 -10.04 -20.12
CA ASP A 300 3.40 -10.07 -21.48
C ASP A 300 2.26 -9.96 -22.52
N LYS A 301 2.57 -10.20 -23.81
CA LYS A 301 1.59 -10.09 -24.89
C LYS A 301 0.52 -11.19 -24.85
N SER A 302 0.85 -12.35 -24.32
CA SER A 302 0.03 -13.58 -24.38
C SER A 302 -0.59 -13.92 -23.03
N PHE A 303 0.08 -13.58 -21.91
CA PHE A 303 -0.33 -13.93 -20.56
C PHE A 303 -0.12 -12.80 -19.55
N HIS A 304 -0.84 -12.87 -18.44
CA HIS A 304 -0.52 -12.11 -17.24
C HIS A 304 -0.68 -12.98 -15.99
N THR A 305 0.17 -12.74 -15.00
CA THR A 305 0.17 -13.43 -13.71
C THR A 305 -0.41 -12.51 -12.65
N ASN A 306 -1.34 -13.03 -11.85
CA ASN A 306 -2.00 -12.30 -10.78
C ASN A 306 -1.81 -13.05 -9.47
N GLU A 307 -1.37 -12.35 -8.44
CA GLU A 307 -1.46 -12.81 -7.07
C GLU A 307 -2.83 -12.41 -6.52
N ILE A 308 -3.58 -13.38 -6.03
CA ILE A 308 -4.94 -13.19 -5.54
C ILE A 308 -5.01 -13.74 -4.11
N ASP A 309 -5.39 -12.88 -3.17
CA ASP A 309 -5.71 -13.26 -1.81
C ASP A 309 -7.20 -13.61 -1.77
N VAL A 310 -7.49 -14.88 -1.52
CA VAL A 310 -8.85 -15.43 -1.45
C VAL A 310 -9.18 -15.87 -0.04
N GLU A 311 -10.33 -15.43 0.45
CA GLU A 311 -10.87 -15.91 1.72
C GLU A 311 -11.62 -17.22 1.47
N VAL A 312 -11.22 -18.25 2.21
CA VAL A 312 -11.73 -19.62 2.11
C VAL A 312 -12.00 -20.17 3.51
N HIS A 313 -13.00 -21.01 3.62
CA HIS A 313 -13.38 -21.72 4.84
C HIS A 313 -12.29 -22.69 5.31
N ASP A 314 -11.81 -23.52 4.38
CA ASP A 314 -10.84 -24.57 4.65
C ASP A 314 -10.00 -24.90 3.40
N VAL A 315 -9.00 -25.74 3.59
CA VAL A 315 -8.12 -26.22 2.52
C VAL A 315 -8.90 -26.99 1.44
N GLN A 316 -10.03 -27.63 1.77
CA GLN A 316 -10.81 -28.38 0.78
C GLN A 316 -11.54 -27.45 -0.19
N GLN A 317 -12.10 -26.34 0.29
CA GLN A 317 -12.69 -25.30 -0.55
C GLN A 317 -11.62 -24.67 -1.43
N LEU A 318 -10.44 -24.36 -0.89
CA LEU A 318 -9.31 -23.83 -1.65
C LEU A 318 -8.92 -24.79 -2.79
N MET A 319 -8.75 -26.07 -2.49
CA MET A 319 -8.37 -27.07 -3.49
C MET A 319 -9.44 -27.26 -4.58
N ARG A 320 -10.72 -27.22 -4.22
CA ARG A 320 -11.83 -27.22 -5.20
C ARG A 320 -11.81 -25.97 -6.09
N LEU A 321 -11.57 -24.79 -5.50
CA LEU A 321 -11.46 -23.53 -6.21
C LEU A 321 -10.28 -23.54 -7.20
N MET A 322 -9.10 -23.97 -6.76
CA MET A 322 -7.93 -24.10 -7.62
C MET A 322 -8.14 -25.11 -8.75
N ALA A 323 -8.83 -26.23 -8.47
CA ALA A 323 -9.20 -27.19 -9.52
C ALA A 323 -10.18 -26.57 -10.54
N GLY A 324 -11.17 -25.78 -10.09
CA GLY A 324 -12.08 -25.03 -10.96
C GLY A 324 -11.34 -24.03 -11.85
N LEU A 325 -10.35 -23.33 -11.28
CA LEU A 325 -9.49 -22.42 -12.05
C LEU A 325 -8.67 -23.18 -13.10
N ARG A 326 -8.03 -24.30 -12.76
CA ARG A 326 -7.25 -25.12 -13.71
C ARG A 326 -8.07 -25.64 -14.89
N ALA A 327 -9.37 -25.85 -14.69
CA ALA A 327 -10.26 -26.36 -15.73
C ALA A 327 -10.69 -25.28 -16.74
N ALA A 328 -10.48 -24.01 -16.43
CA ALA A 328 -10.89 -22.91 -17.30
C ALA A 328 -9.87 -22.66 -18.41
N ASP A 329 -10.32 -22.59 -19.67
CA ASP A 329 -9.44 -22.35 -20.82
C ASP A 329 -8.66 -21.02 -20.72
N ALA A 330 -9.20 -20.02 -20.01
CA ALA A 330 -8.54 -18.75 -19.79
C ALA A 330 -7.33 -18.84 -18.83
N VAL A 331 -7.23 -19.91 -18.03
CA VAL A 331 -6.18 -20.09 -17.01
C VAL A 331 -5.12 -21.04 -17.55
N HIS A 332 -3.86 -20.59 -17.53
CA HIS A 332 -2.71 -21.40 -17.91
C HIS A 332 -2.18 -22.22 -16.72
N THR A 333 -1.96 -21.56 -15.59
CA THR A 333 -1.50 -22.20 -14.34
C THR A 333 -2.13 -21.54 -13.12
N VAL A 334 -2.27 -22.32 -12.05
CA VAL A 334 -2.62 -21.82 -10.72
C VAL A 334 -1.88 -22.61 -9.65
N GLU A 335 -1.21 -21.86 -8.78
CA GLU A 335 -0.39 -22.37 -7.69
C GLU A 335 -0.76 -21.65 -6.39
N ARG A 336 -0.58 -22.35 -5.27
CA ARG A 336 -0.66 -21.74 -3.94
C ARG A 336 0.71 -21.13 -3.65
N VAL A 337 0.73 -19.94 -3.07
CA VAL A 337 1.96 -19.23 -2.68
C VAL A 337 2.32 -19.54 -1.24
#